data_AF-A0A920AJI6-F1
#
_entry.id   AF-A0A920AJI6-F1
#
_cell.length_a   1.000
_cell.length_b   1.000
_cell.length_c   1.000
_cell.angle_alpha   90.00
_cell.angle_beta   90.00
_cell.angle_gamma   90.00
#
_symmetry.space_group_name_H-M   'P 1'
#
loop_
_entity.id
_entity.type
_entity.pdbx_description
1 polymer ?
#
loop_
_entity_poly.entity_id
_entity_poly.type
_entity_poly.pdbx_seq_one_letter_code
_entity_poly.pdbx_strand_id
1 'polypeptide(L)' 'MIARLSDRSKKIKPSFTLEMTSKAAKLRSQGVDVINFSAGQPDFNTPKNIINAAN' A
#
# COMPACT_ATOMS: atom_id res chain seq x y z
N MET A 1 7.71 -24.50 -11.01
CA MET A 1 8.69 -23.68 -11.79
C MET A 1 9.20 -22.59 -10.86
N ILE A 2 10.46 -22.63 -10.43
CA ILE A 2 11.03 -21.63 -9.52
C ILE A 2 11.59 -20.49 -10.39
N ALA A 3 10.93 -19.33 -10.38
CA ALA A 3 11.40 -18.18 -11.12
C ALA A 3 12.76 -17.72 -10.59
N ARG A 4 13.80 -17.78 -11.43
CA ARG A 4 15.16 -17.37 -11.09
C ARG A 4 15.24 -15.84 -11.17
N LEU A 5 15.07 -15.18 -10.03
CA LEU A 5 15.14 -13.72 -9.91
C LEU A 5 16.57 -13.22 -10.13
N SER A 6 16.69 -12.06 -10.81
CA SER A 6 17.96 -11.40 -11.07
C SER A 6 18.68 -11.00 -9.76
N ASP A 7 20.01 -11.02 -9.75
CA ASP A 7 20.78 -10.70 -8.54
C ASP A 7 20.64 -9.24 -8.09
N ARG A 8 20.24 -8.34 -9.00
CA ARG A 8 19.90 -6.95 -8.66
C ARG A 8 18.66 -6.87 -7.77
N SER A 9 17.68 -7.73 -8.00
CA SER A 9 16.45 -7.78 -7.19
C SER A 9 16.72 -8.17 -5.74
N LYS A 10 17.71 -9.03 -5.49
CA LYS A 10 18.12 -9.46 -4.13
C LYS A 10 18.76 -8.34 -3.30
N LYS A 11 19.22 -7.26 -3.93
CA LYS A 11 19.83 -6.10 -3.26
C LYS A 11 18.81 -5.03 -2.87
N ILE A 12 17.56 -5.14 -3.34
CA ILE A 12 16.49 -4.21 -2.98
C ILE A 12 16.09 -4.54 -1.55
N LYS A 13 16.35 -3.60 -0.64
CA LYS A 13 15.91 -3.73 0.75
C LYS A 13 14.38 -3.74 0.79
N PRO A 14 13.77 -4.56 1.66
CA PRO A 14 12.33 -4.50 1.88
C PRO A 14 11.93 -3.08 2.26
N SER A 15 10.81 -2.61 1.70
CA SER A 15 10.34 -1.25 1.95
C SER A 15 9.81 -1.13 3.38
N PHE A 16 10.45 -0.27 4.16
CA PHE A 16 10.01 0.06 5.52
C PHE A 16 8.59 0.64 5.56
N THR A 17 8.21 1.41 4.53
CA THR A 17 6.86 2.01 4.44
C THR A 17 5.78 0.96 4.19
N LEU A 18 6.11 -0.08 3.42
CA LEU A 18 5.19 -1.19 3.15
C LEU A 18 5.00 -2.08 4.38
N GLU A 19 6.08 -2.30 5.14
CA GLU A 19 6.05 -3.06 6.37
C GLU A 19 5.22 -2.36 7.46
N MET A 20 5.39 -1.04 7.62
CA MET A 20 4.55 -0.24 8.51
C MET A 20 3.07 -0.26 8.10
N THR A 21 2.78 -0.10 6.81
CA THR A 21 1.40 -0.14 6.29
C THR A 21 0.75 -1.50 6.56
N SER A 22 1.49 -2.60 6.36
CA SER A 22 1.01 -3.96 6.62
C SER A 22 0.74 -4.20 8.10
N LYS A 23 1.61 -3.69 8.99
CA LYS A 23 1.42 -3.78 10.44
C LYS A 23 0.21 -2.98 10.91
N ALA A 24 0.02 -1.77 10.39
CA ALA A 24 -1.16 -0.95 10.68
C ALA A 24 -2.45 -1.63 10.21
N ALA A 25 -2.44 -2.24 9.01
CA ALA A 25 -3.58 -3.00 8.49
C ALA A 25 -3.91 -4.23 9.36
N LYS A 26 -2.89 -4.95 9.85
CA LYS A 26 -3.06 -6.09 10.76
C LYS A 26 -3.61 -5.69 12.12
N LEU A 27 -3.18 -4.56 12.68
CA LEU A 27 -3.71 -4.05 13.94
C LEU A 27 -5.17 -3.62 13.79
N ARG A 28 -5.53 -3.00 12.66
CA ARG A 28 -6.95 -2.70 12.35
C ARG A 28 -7.81 -3.96 12.24
N SER A 29 -7.32 -5.02 11.60
CA SER A 29 -8.07 -6.28 11.50
C SER A 29 -8.22 -7.00 12.84
N GLN A 30 -7.36 -6.69 13.81
CA GLN A 30 -7.44 -7.18 15.20
C GLN A 30 -8.38 -6.33 16.07
N GLY A 31 -9.04 -5.30 15.51
CA GLY A 31 -9.95 -4.43 16.24
C GLY A 31 -9.27 -3.33 17.05
N VAL A 32 -7.96 -3.11 16.84
CA VAL A 32 -7.26 -1.96 17.42
C VAL A 32 -7.63 -0.71 16.62
N ASP A 33 -8.04 0.34 17.33
CA ASP A 33 -8.30 1.64 16.71
C ASP A 33 -6.96 2.27 16.28
N VAL A 34 -6.68 2.19 14.98
CA VAL A 34 -5.47 2.73 14.36
C VAL A 34 -5.86 3.93 13.52
N ILE A 35 -5.34 5.10 13.88
CA ILE A 35 -5.47 6.31 13.08
C ILE A 35 -4.24 6.40 12.16
N ASN A 36 -4.47 6.29 10.85
CA ASN A 36 -3.40 6.24 9.86
C ASN A 36 -3.13 7.63 9.30
N PHE A 37 -2.08 8.28 9.80
CA PHE A 37 -1.59 9.55 9.28
C PHE A 37 -0.51 9.40 8.19
N SER A 38 -0.16 8.16 7.80
CA SER A 38 0.85 7.93 6.76
C SER A 38 0.24 7.80 5.35
N ALA A 39 -1.04 8.10 5.16
CA ALA A 39 -1.66 8.13 3.85
C ALA A 39 -1.15 9.35 3.06
N GLY A 40 -0.37 9.10 2.02
CA GLY A 40 0.13 10.14 1.10
C GLY A 40 -0.87 10.53 0.01
N GLN A 41 -2.12 10.05 0.11
CA GLN A 41 -3.19 10.29 -0.87
C GLN A 41 -4.37 10.95 -0.17
N PRO A 42 -5.10 11.85 -0.87
CA PRO A 42 -6.31 12.44 -0.31
C PRO A 42 -7.37 11.38 0.00
N ASP A 43 -8.13 11.57 1.09
CA ASP A 43 -9.30 10.72 1.43
C ASP A 43 -10.48 10.89 0.47
N PHE A 44 -10.40 11.82 -0.48
CA PHE A 44 -11.46 12.08 -1.44
C PHE A 44 -11.42 11.06 -2.57
N ASN A 45 -12.58 10.47 -2.87
CA ASN A 45 -12.74 9.69 -4.09
C ASN A 45 -12.49 10.56 -5.32
N THR A 46 -11.98 9.94 -6.38
CA THR A 46 -11.85 10.58 -7.69
C THR A 46 -13.20 11.18 -8.13
N PRO A 47 -13.25 12.45 -8.56
CA PRO A 47 -14.48 13.09 -9.01
C PRO A 47 -15.22 12.31 -10.11
N LYS A 48 -16.57 12.32 -10.05
CA LYS A 48 -17.44 11.57 -10.97
C LYS A 48 -17.20 11.92 -12.45
N ASN A 49 -16.87 13.17 -12.76
CA ASN A 49 -16.56 13.60 -14.12
C ASN A 49 -15.31 12.91 -14.69
N ILE A 50 -14.32 12.60 -13.85
CA ILE A 50 -13.09 11.90 -14.26
C ILE A 50 -13.38 10.40 -14.40
N ILE A 51 -14.14 9.82 -13.47
CA ILE A 51 -14.55 8.40 -13.54
C ILE A 51 -15.38 8.13 -14.81
N ASN A 52 -16.31 9.02 -15.14
CA ASN A 52 -17.17 8.86 -16.30
C ASN A 52 -16.43 9.04 -17.64
N ALA A 53 -15.34 9.81 -17.66
CA ALA A 53 -14.52 10.03 -18.85
C ALA A 53 -13.43 8.96 -19.07
N ALA A 54 -13.24 8.05 -18.10
CA ALA A 54 -12.31 6.93 -18.20
C ALA A 54 -12.93 5.68 -18.89
N ASN A 55 -14.24 5.70 -19.15
CA ASN A 55 -14.96 4.74 -19.99
C ASN A 55 -14.89 5.15 -21.46
#